data_AF-A0AA36UHF3-F1
#
_entry.id   AF-A0AA36UHF3-F1
#
_cell.length_a   1.000
_cell.length_b   1.000
_cell.length_c   1.000
_cell.angle_alpha   90.00
_cell.angle_beta   90.00
_cell.angle_gamma   90.00
#
_symmetry.space_group_name_H-M   'P 1'
#
loop_
_entity.id
_entity.type
_entity.pdbx_description
1 polymer ?
#
loop_
_entity_poly.entity_id
_entity_poly.type
_entity_poly.pdbx_seq_one_letter_code
_entity_poly.pdbx_strand_id
1 'polypeptide(L)'
;MSSNPFSLQENDIIKRSELHDQYGGNRQSGIAASAKTPNIFLFTHPEKGENHGYYDRWDEKGTTLFYCGEGQRGDQRMINGNKALLDHKQTGKAIRVFANDTLNAHVRYIGEFTLDDHQPYIVKKAHATNNGPERNVFEFCLHKKSK
;
A
#
# COMPACT_ATOMS: atom_id res chain seq x y z
N MET A 1 -5.31 -26.08 -8.75
CA MET A 1 -4.76 -25.57 -7.47
C MET A 1 -5.91 -24.95 -6.69
N SER A 2 -6.01 -25.18 -5.38
CA SER A 2 -7.01 -24.52 -4.52
C SER A 2 -6.58 -23.09 -4.21
N SER A 3 -7.08 -22.13 -4.97
CA SER A 3 -6.91 -20.70 -4.67
C SER A 3 -7.72 -20.35 -3.42
N ASN A 4 -7.06 -20.11 -2.29
CA ASN A 4 -7.73 -19.59 -1.11
C ASN A 4 -8.25 -18.16 -1.40
N PRO A 5 -9.57 -17.91 -1.42
CA PRO A 5 -10.10 -16.58 -1.66
C PRO A 5 -9.74 -15.64 -0.51
N PHE A 6 -9.56 -14.35 -0.79
CA PHE A 6 -9.34 -13.35 0.26
C PHE A 6 -10.61 -13.21 1.10
N SER A 7 -10.54 -13.53 2.40
CA SER A 7 -11.73 -13.66 3.25
C SER A 7 -11.85 -12.63 4.38
N LEU A 8 -10.89 -11.71 4.53
CA LEU A 8 -10.89 -10.75 5.64
C LEU A 8 -11.96 -9.67 5.45
N GLN A 9 -12.65 -9.33 6.53
CA GLN A 9 -13.61 -8.24 6.64
C GLN A 9 -12.97 -6.98 7.25
N GLU A 10 -13.56 -5.82 6.99
CA GLU A 10 -13.03 -4.56 7.51
C GLU A 10 -12.99 -4.56 9.04
N ASN A 11 -11.85 -4.11 9.58
CA ASN A 11 -11.43 -4.15 10.98
C ASN A 11 -10.91 -5.51 11.49
N ASP A 12 -10.90 -6.58 10.68
CA ASP A 12 -10.19 -7.82 11.01
C ASP A 12 -8.71 -7.54 11.28
N ILE A 13 -8.19 -8.19 12.31
CA ILE A 13 -6.79 -8.10 12.73
C ILE A 13 -6.10 -9.42 12.39
N ILE A 14 -4.98 -9.37 11.68
CA ILE A 14 -4.18 -10.55 11.34
C ILE A 14 -2.70 -10.26 11.55
N LYS A 15 -1.93 -11.27 11.99
CA LYS A 15 -0.48 -11.17 12.05
C LYS A 15 0.08 -11.04 10.64
N ARG A 16 0.94 -10.06 10.38
CA ARG A 16 1.39 -9.77 9.00
C ARG A 16 2.10 -10.96 8.33
N SER A 17 2.79 -11.82 9.09
CA SER A 17 3.37 -13.06 8.53
C SER A 17 2.29 -14.02 8.01
N GLU A 18 1.21 -14.24 8.78
CA GLU A 18 0.14 -15.18 8.45
C GLU A 18 -0.68 -14.71 7.23
N LEU A 19 -0.89 -13.39 7.09
CA LEU A 19 -1.44 -12.78 5.88
C LEU A 19 -0.63 -13.17 4.62
N HIS A 20 0.70 -13.08 4.71
CA HIS A 20 1.59 -13.43 3.60
C HIS A 20 1.68 -14.95 3.38
N ASP A 21 1.53 -15.78 4.42
CA ASP A 21 1.50 -17.24 4.28
C ASP A 21 0.21 -17.72 3.60
N GLN A 22 -0.93 -17.13 3.99
CA GLN A 22 -2.23 -17.40 3.38
C GLN A 22 -2.31 -16.89 1.93
N TYR A 23 -1.94 -15.64 1.68
CA TYR A 23 -2.27 -14.96 0.41
C TYR A 23 -1.07 -14.53 -0.45
N GLY A 24 0.17 -14.68 0.03
CA GLY A 24 1.41 -14.34 -0.68
C GLY A 24 1.84 -12.86 -0.56
N GLY A 25 2.65 -12.41 -1.51
CA GLY A 25 3.25 -11.07 -1.52
C GLY A 25 4.54 -10.99 -0.69
N ASN A 26 5.31 -9.91 -0.89
CA ASN A 26 6.57 -9.68 -0.19
C ASN A 26 6.33 -9.24 1.26
N ARG A 27 6.93 -9.96 2.23
CA ARG A 27 6.83 -9.68 3.67
C ARG A 27 7.49 -8.36 4.11
N GLN A 28 8.37 -7.77 3.29
CA GLN A 28 9.20 -6.61 3.65
C GLN A 28 8.81 -5.28 2.99
N SER A 29 8.07 -5.27 1.88
CA SER A 29 7.72 -4.03 1.17
C SER A 29 6.46 -3.35 1.74
N GLY A 30 6.31 -2.04 1.51
CA GLY A 30 5.05 -1.33 1.76
C GLY A 30 3.97 -1.73 0.76
N ILE A 31 4.37 -1.97 -0.49
CA ILE A 31 3.53 -2.45 -1.58
C ILE A 31 3.87 -3.92 -1.86
N ALA A 32 3.00 -4.85 -1.46
CA ALA A 32 3.22 -6.28 -1.59
C ALA A 32 2.23 -6.92 -2.57
N ALA A 33 2.54 -6.79 -3.88
CA ALA A 33 1.84 -7.50 -4.94
C ALA A 33 2.02 -9.02 -4.79
N SER A 34 0.93 -9.80 -4.82
CA SER A 34 0.99 -11.25 -4.68
C SER A 34 1.07 -11.98 -6.02
N ALA A 35 1.91 -13.02 -6.06
CA ALA A 35 1.93 -14.05 -7.11
C ALA A 35 1.02 -15.25 -6.79
N LYS A 36 0.55 -15.40 -5.54
CA LYS A 36 -0.29 -16.52 -5.07
C LYS A 36 -1.80 -16.23 -5.23
N THR A 37 -2.19 -14.96 -5.16
CA THR A 37 -3.60 -14.51 -5.23
C THR A 37 -3.73 -13.19 -6.01
N PRO A 38 -4.92 -12.84 -6.51
CA PRO A 38 -5.17 -11.58 -7.23
C PRO A 38 -5.29 -10.38 -6.27
N ASN A 39 -4.27 -10.16 -5.44
CA ASN A 39 -4.23 -9.06 -4.46
C ASN A 39 -2.89 -8.30 -4.51
N ILE A 40 -2.96 -7.01 -4.14
CA ILE A 40 -1.82 -6.17 -3.76
C ILE A 40 -2.10 -5.66 -2.34
N PHE A 41 -1.23 -6.00 -1.39
CA PHE A 41 -1.37 -5.53 -0.02
C PHE A 41 -0.60 -4.21 0.14
N LEU A 42 -1.27 -3.16 0.60
CA LEU A 42 -0.66 -1.89 0.98
C LEU A 42 -0.64 -1.80 2.51
N PHE A 43 0.50 -1.45 3.06
CA PHE A 43 0.67 -1.24 4.50
C PHE A 43 0.95 0.24 4.74
N THR A 44 -0.02 0.94 5.35
CA THR A 44 0.12 2.33 5.76
C THR A 44 0.46 2.43 7.25
N HIS A 45 1.45 3.26 7.59
CA HIS A 45 1.91 3.41 8.97
C HIS A 45 2.62 4.78 9.17
N PRO A 46 1.86 5.90 9.16
CA PRO A 46 2.41 7.25 9.00
C PRO A 46 3.55 7.59 9.96
N GLU A 47 3.39 7.25 11.25
CA GLU A 47 4.37 7.45 12.35
C GLU A 47 5.79 6.93 12.05
N LYS A 48 5.94 5.93 11.17
CA LYS A 48 7.23 5.37 10.75
C LYS A 48 7.61 5.76 9.33
N GLY A 49 6.67 6.29 8.54
CA GLY A 49 6.90 6.76 7.18
C GLY A 49 7.72 8.05 7.11
N GLU A 50 7.54 8.97 8.06
CA GLU A 50 8.18 10.29 8.04
C GLU A 50 9.71 10.21 7.96
N ASN A 51 10.35 9.27 8.67
CA ASN A 51 11.80 9.04 8.62
C ASN A 51 12.34 8.69 7.20
N HIS A 52 11.46 8.31 6.27
CA HIS A 52 11.75 7.95 4.87
C HIS A 52 11.25 9.00 3.85
N GLY A 53 10.64 10.09 4.31
CA GLY A 53 9.93 11.06 3.48
C GLY A 53 8.56 10.55 2.99
N TYR A 54 7.95 9.60 3.72
CA TYR A 54 6.64 9.02 3.36
C TYR A 54 5.53 9.61 4.22
N TYR A 55 4.70 10.46 3.62
CA TYR A 55 3.60 11.16 4.28
C TYR A 55 2.23 10.59 3.85
N ASP A 56 2.02 9.31 4.20
CA ASP A 56 0.72 8.67 4.08
C ASP A 56 -0.34 9.47 4.87
N ARG A 57 -1.42 9.89 4.21
CA ARG A 57 -2.51 10.63 4.86
C ARG A 57 -3.86 10.32 4.25
N TRP A 58 -4.92 10.55 5.02
CA TRP A 58 -6.29 10.49 4.56
C TRP A 58 -6.79 11.87 4.10
N ASP A 59 -7.84 11.89 3.28
CA ASP A 59 -8.69 13.07 3.15
C ASP A 59 -9.51 13.31 4.45
N GLU A 60 -10.09 14.50 4.58
CA GLU A 60 -10.91 14.91 5.75
C GLU A 60 -12.13 14.00 6.00
N LYS A 61 -12.48 13.15 5.02
CA LYS A 61 -13.63 12.24 5.02
C LYS A 61 -13.27 10.80 5.36
N GLY A 62 -11.98 10.45 5.43
CA GLY A 62 -11.52 9.07 5.59
C GLY A 62 -11.83 8.16 4.39
N THR A 63 -12.11 8.74 3.22
CA THR A 63 -12.52 8.05 1.99
C THR A 63 -11.38 7.87 0.98
N THR A 64 -10.40 8.78 0.98
CA THR A 64 -9.23 8.75 0.09
C THR A 64 -7.96 8.64 0.90
N LEU A 65 -7.10 7.68 0.55
CA LEU A 65 -5.75 7.54 1.06
C LEU A 65 -4.78 8.09 0.01
N PHE A 66 -3.97 9.08 0.40
CA PHE A 66 -2.79 9.48 -0.34
C PHE A 66 -1.61 8.66 0.17
N TYR A 67 -1.13 7.71 -0.64
CA TYR A 67 -0.11 6.73 -0.23
C TYR A 67 1.23 6.99 -0.91
N CYS A 68 2.32 7.02 -0.16
CA CYS A 68 3.64 7.24 -0.74
C CYS A 68 4.20 5.97 -1.42
N GLY A 69 4.76 6.11 -2.61
CA GLY A 69 5.33 5.00 -3.39
C GLY A 69 6.51 4.32 -2.69
N GLU A 70 6.92 3.16 -3.20
CA GLU A 70 8.11 2.46 -2.72
C GLU A 70 9.42 2.96 -3.36
N GLY A 71 10.50 2.86 -2.59
CA GLY A 71 11.85 3.31 -2.96
C GLY A 71 12.35 4.38 -1.98
N GLN A 72 13.38 4.04 -1.19
CA GLN A 72 13.90 4.84 -0.07
C GLN A 72 15.07 5.78 -0.41
N ARG A 73 15.70 5.61 -1.58
CA ARG A 73 16.92 6.31 -2.01
C ARG A 73 16.79 6.73 -3.47
N GLY A 74 17.20 7.96 -3.76
CA GLY A 74 17.00 8.58 -5.09
C GLY A 74 15.53 8.76 -5.45
N ASP A 75 15.31 9.15 -6.70
CA ASP A 75 13.98 9.27 -7.29
C ASP A 75 13.29 7.91 -7.36
N GLN A 76 12.00 7.89 -7.02
CA GLN A 76 11.17 6.71 -7.18
C GLN A 76 10.94 6.41 -8.66
N ARG A 77 10.86 5.11 -8.98
CA ARG A 77 10.68 4.61 -10.35
C ARG A 77 9.41 3.78 -10.44
N MET A 78 8.72 3.85 -11.57
CA MET A 78 7.47 3.12 -11.82
C MET A 78 7.77 1.66 -12.19
N ILE A 79 8.32 0.93 -11.21
CA ILE A 79 8.74 -0.47 -11.27
C ILE A 79 8.19 -1.22 -10.05
N ASN A 80 8.32 -2.54 -10.01
CA ASN A 80 8.00 -3.38 -8.84
C ASN A 80 6.61 -3.07 -8.25
N GLY A 81 6.53 -2.72 -6.96
CA GLY A 81 5.28 -2.39 -6.28
C GLY A 81 4.57 -1.17 -6.88
N ASN A 82 5.31 -0.09 -7.19
CA ASN A 82 4.74 1.10 -7.82
C ASN A 82 4.04 0.75 -9.14
N LYS A 83 4.69 -0.05 -10.00
CA LYS A 83 4.10 -0.47 -11.27
C LYS A 83 2.93 -1.43 -11.06
N ALA A 84 3.05 -2.39 -10.15
CA ALA A 84 1.96 -3.33 -9.86
C ALA A 84 0.70 -2.61 -9.34
N LEU A 85 0.87 -1.54 -8.55
CA LEU A 85 -0.22 -0.68 -8.08
C LEU A 85 -0.88 0.07 -9.26
N LEU A 86 -0.09 0.68 -10.13
CA LEU A 86 -0.60 1.35 -11.34
C LEU A 86 -1.34 0.37 -12.26
N ASP A 87 -0.76 -0.80 -12.52
CA ASP A 87 -1.29 -1.86 -13.38
C ASP A 87 -2.45 -2.67 -12.74
N HIS A 88 -2.90 -2.37 -11.52
CA HIS A 88 -3.79 -3.25 -10.74
C HIS A 88 -5.08 -3.65 -11.49
N LYS A 89 -5.74 -2.68 -12.15
CA LYS A 89 -6.93 -2.91 -13.00
C LYS A 89 -6.62 -3.82 -14.20
N GLN A 90 -5.51 -3.59 -14.89
CA GLN A 90 -5.08 -4.39 -16.05
C GLN A 90 -4.68 -5.83 -15.66
N THR A 91 -4.12 -6.00 -14.46
CA THR A 91 -3.67 -7.29 -13.93
C THR A 91 -4.72 -8.03 -13.09
N GLY A 92 -5.94 -7.47 -12.98
CA GLY A 92 -7.04 -8.06 -12.23
C GLY A 92 -6.78 -8.20 -10.72
N LYS A 93 -5.93 -7.33 -10.14
CA LYS A 93 -5.54 -7.40 -8.72
C LYS A 93 -6.31 -6.38 -7.88
N ALA A 94 -6.96 -6.85 -6.82
CA ALA A 94 -7.58 -5.98 -5.82
C ALA A 94 -6.53 -5.33 -4.92
N ILE A 95 -6.64 -4.02 -4.67
CA ILE A 95 -5.81 -3.32 -3.69
C ILE A 95 -6.44 -3.50 -2.32
N ARG A 96 -5.66 -4.03 -1.37
CA ARG A 96 -6.09 -4.33 0.00
C ARG A 96 -5.27 -3.46 0.96
N VAL A 97 -5.90 -2.47 1.59
CA VAL A 97 -5.20 -1.54 2.50
C VAL A 97 -5.24 -2.07 3.93
N PHE A 98 -4.09 -2.00 4.60
CA PHE A 98 -3.88 -2.39 5.98
C PHE A 98 -3.18 -1.26 6.75
N ALA A 99 -3.60 -1.02 7.99
CA ALA A 99 -2.87 -0.17 8.94
C ALA A 99 -2.12 -1.01 9.98
N ASN A 100 -1.14 -0.40 10.67
CA ASN A 100 -0.63 -0.94 11.94
C ASN A 100 -1.80 -1.23 12.88
N ASP A 101 -1.72 -2.29 13.68
CA ASP A 101 -2.57 -2.46 14.85
C ASP A 101 -1.78 -2.20 16.16
N THR A 102 -2.46 -2.09 17.29
CA THR A 102 -1.80 -1.98 18.61
C THR A 102 -1.17 -3.31 19.04
N LEU A 103 -1.65 -4.44 18.50
CA LEU A 103 -1.01 -5.75 18.66
C LEU A 103 0.27 -5.84 17.83
N ASN A 104 1.41 -6.08 18.49
CA ASN A 104 2.73 -6.13 17.85
C ASN A 104 2.77 -7.13 16.67
N ALA A 105 3.35 -6.71 15.55
CA ALA A 105 3.41 -7.44 14.27
C ALA A 105 2.06 -7.83 13.64
N HIS A 106 0.95 -7.30 14.14
CA HIS A 106 -0.38 -7.42 13.52
C HIS A 106 -0.73 -6.17 12.72
N VAL A 107 -1.66 -6.36 11.80
CA VAL A 107 -2.20 -5.34 10.92
C VAL A 107 -3.71 -5.46 10.85
N ARG A 108 -4.39 -4.31 10.76
CA ARG A 108 -5.85 -4.23 10.65
C ARG A 108 -6.24 -3.98 9.20
N TYR A 109 -7.15 -4.78 8.66
CA TYR A 109 -7.64 -4.61 7.29
C TYR A 109 -8.63 -3.43 7.22
N ILE A 110 -8.33 -2.42 6.40
CA ILE A 110 -9.08 -1.16 6.29
C ILE A 110 -10.15 -1.21 5.19
N GLY A 111 -9.92 -2.01 4.15
CA GLY A 111 -10.86 -2.23 3.05
C GLY A 111 -10.21 -2.48 1.69
N GLU A 112 -11.05 -2.63 0.67
CA GLU A 112 -10.63 -2.69 -0.72
C GLU A 112 -10.57 -1.27 -1.32
N PHE A 113 -9.55 -1.00 -2.13
CA PHE A 113 -9.31 0.31 -2.72
C PHE A 113 -9.14 0.21 -4.24
N THR A 114 -9.30 1.35 -4.91
CA THR A 114 -8.95 1.56 -6.32
C THR A 114 -8.05 2.79 -6.41
N LEU A 115 -7.17 2.84 -7.41
CA LEU A 115 -6.61 4.14 -7.82
C LEU A 115 -7.72 5.01 -8.43
N ASP A 116 -7.56 6.31 -8.25
CA ASP A 116 -8.19 7.38 -9.04
C ASP A 116 -7.98 7.11 -10.55
N ASP A 117 -9.06 7.24 -11.35
CA ASP A 117 -9.05 6.97 -12.79
C ASP A 117 -8.55 8.15 -13.64
N HIS A 118 -8.45 9.35 -13.07
CA HIS A 118 -7.99 10.57 -13.75
C HIS A 118 -6.59 11.00 -13.28
N GLN A 119 -6.33 10.92 -11.97
CA GLN A 119 -5.05 11.31 -11.36
C GLN A 119 -4.53 10.19 -10.41
N PRO A 120 -4.19 8.99 -10.93
CA PRO A 120 -3.79 7.83 -10.11
C PRO A 120 -2.61 8.10 -9.19
N TYR A 121 -1.73 9.03 -9.55
CA TYR A 121 -0.69 9.56 -8.66
C TYR A 121 -0.29 10.98 -9.08
N ILE A 122 0.38 11.68 -8.18
CA ILE A 122 1.18 12.89 -8.47
C ILE A 122 2.64 12.68 -8.06
N VAL A 123 3.55 13.50 -8.59
CA VAL A 123 4.96 13.51 -8.19
C VAL A 123 5.19 14.67 -7.23
N LYS A 124 5.84 14.41 -6.10
CA LYS A 124 6.25 15.42 -5.11
C LYS A 124 7.74 15.36 -4.84
N LYS A 125 8.28 16.44 -4.28
CA LYS A 125 9.56 16.39 -3.57
C LYS A 125 9.35 15.90 -2.13
N ALA A 126 10.25 15.03 -1.68
CA ALA A 126 10.40 14.64 -0.28
C ALA A 126 11.89 14.32 -0.02
N HIS A 127 12.31 14.37 1.24
CA HIS A 127 13.67 13.99 1.61
C HIS A 127 13.92 12.49 1.43
N ALA A 128 15.19 12.09 1.31
CA ALA A 128 15.58 10.69 1.41
C ALA A 128 15.59 10.24 2.88
N THR A 129 15.69 8.92 3.09
CA THR A 129 15.77 8.32 4.42
C THR A 129 16.83 9.01 5.29
N ASN A 130 16.49 9.29 6.55
CA ASN A 130 17.31 10.02 7.53
C ASN A 130 17.64 11.47 7.09
N ASN A 131 16.64 12.21 6.62
CA ASN A 131 16.76 13.59 6.11
C ASN A 131 17.85 13.76 5.03
N GLY A 132 18.05 12.73 4.20
CA GLY A 132 18.93 12.78 3.04
C GLY A 132 18.36 13.65 1.91
N PRO A 133 19.09 13.80 0.78
CA PRO A 133 18.75 14.75 -0.28
C PRO A 133 17.34 14.58 -0.84
N GLU A 134 16.73 15.70 -1.26
CA GLU A 134 15.42 15.69 -1.90
C GLU A 134 15.39 14.80 -3.14
N ARG A 135 14.27 14.11 -3.32
CA ARG A 135 14.00 13.24 -4.46
C ARG A 135 12.56 13.36 -4.91
N ASN A 136 12.29 12.91 -6.12
CA ASN A 136 10.94 12.71 -6.62
C ASN A 136 10.34 11.45 -5.96
N VAL A 137 9.17 11.59 -5.33
CA VAL A 137 8.35 10.48 -4.82
C VAL A 137 6.99 10.49 -5.50
N PHE A 138 6.39 9.31 -5.67
CA PHE A 138 5.00 9.19 -6.10
C PHE A 138 4.08 9.26 -4.89
N GLU A 139 2.98 9.99 -5.03
CA GLU A 139 1.87 9.98 -4.09
C GLU A 139 0.64 9.47 -4.84
N PHE A 140 0.25 8.22 -4.57
CA PHE A 140 -0.88 7.54 -5.20
C PHE A 140 -2.20 8.00 -4.57
N CYS A 141 -3.19 8.33 -5.41
CA CYS A 141 -4.54 8.68 -4.99
C CYS A 141 -5.39 7.40 -4.97
N LEU A 142 -5.78 6.94 -3.77
CA LEU A 142 -6.50 5.68 -3.57
C LEU A 142 -7.86 5.93 -2.90
N HIS A 143 -8.96 5.67 -3.62
CA HIS A 143 -10.30 5.74 -3.03
C HIS A 143 -10.71 4.40 -2.44
N LYS A 144 -11.30 4.42 -1.25
CA LYS A 144 -11.95 3.24 -0.66
C LYS A 144 -13.15 2.86 -1.51
N LYS A 145 -13.26 1.60 -1.90
CA LYS A 145 -14.44 1.11 -2.60
C LYS A 145 -15.61 1.01 -1.62
N SER A 146 -16.74 1.61 -1.99
CA SER A 146 -18.02 1.35 -1.34
C SER A 146 -18.38 -0.14 -1.42
N LYS A 147 -19.13 -0.62 -0.42
CA LYS A 147 -19.79 -1.92 -0.43
C LYS A 147 -21.07 -1.86 -1.25
#